data_AF-A0A2V4B007-F1
#
_entry.id   AF-A0A2V4B007-F1
#
_cell.length_a   1.000
_cell.length_b   1.000
_cell.length_c   1.000
_cell.angle_alpha   90.00
_cell.angle_beta   90.00
_cell.angle_gamma   90.00
#
_symmetry.space_group_name_H-M   'P 1'
#
loop_
_entity.id
_entity.type
_entity.pdbx_description
1 polymer ?
#
loop_
_entity_poly.entity_id
_entity_poly.type
_entity_poly.pdbx_seq_one_letter_code
_entity_poly.pdbx_strand_id
1 'polypeptide(L)'
;MSGSEQEPTLDIARGDVALSKHVKNSLGVLRDKVDDPEFARLVDDVTSGRRSLRDMVHTPAFARVLNPLAEQGAETYRNLSEEEREELARQGEEQFEQVRADAETPTAARGDDDGDDEDFSDRTWMR
;
A
#
# COMPACT_ATOMS: atom_id res chain seq x y z
N MET A 1 -29.85 4.11 3.53
CA MET A 1 -28.90 3.01 3.72
C MET A 1 -28.03 2.91 2.48
N SER A 2 -26.82 3.45 2.55
CA SER A 2 -25.78 3.16 1.55
C SER A 2 -24.53 2.84 2.34
N GLY A 3 -24.19 1.56 2.40
CA GLY A 3 -22.98 1.10 3.04
C GLY A 3 -21.78 1.68 2.30
N SER A 4 -20.95 2.40 3.01
CA SER A 4 -19.57 2.64 2.60
C SER A 4 -18.85 1.29 2.60
N GLU A 5 -18.95 0.57 1.49
CA GLU A 5 -18.14 -0.62 1.20
C GLU A 5 -16.68 -0.14 1.14
N GLN A 6 -16.02 -0.11 2.30
CA GLN A 6 -14.57 -0.09 2.34
C GLN A 6 -14.12 -1.27 1.51
N GLU A 7 -13.44 -1.03 0.38
CA GLU A 7 -12.87 -2.11 -0.43
C GLU A 7 -12.12 -3.04 0.53
N PRO A 8 -12.49 -4.33 0.63
CA PRO A 8 -11.85 -5.24 1.55
C PRO A 8 -10.36 -5.28 1.19
N THR A 9 -9.55 -4.61 2.00
CA THR A 9 -8.11 -4.58 1.79
C THR A 9 -7.62 -5.98 2.10
N LEU A 10 -7.00 -6.62 1.11
CA LEU A 10 -6.41 -7.94 1.31
C LEU A 10 -5.41 -7.85 2.46
N ASP A 11 -5.66 -8.61 3.52
CA ASP A 11 -4.79 -8.64 4.68
C ASP A 11 -3.52 -9.46 4.38
N ILE A 12 -2.54 -8.79 3.77
CA ILE A 12 -1.24 -9.39 3.46
C ILE A 12 -0.34 -9.36 4.71
N ALA A 13 -0.52 -8.35 5.57
CA ALA A 13 0.37 -8.03 6.68
C ALA A 13 -0.20 -8.37 8.08
N ARG A 14 -1.21 -9.24 8.16
CA ARG A 14 -1.83 -9.72 9.41
C ARG A 14 -2.40 -8.62 10.31
N GLY A 15 -3.27 -7.79 9.74
CA GLY A 15 -4.02 -6.74 10.44
C GLY A 15 -3.43 -5.34 10.26
N ASP A 16 -2.23 -5.24 9.70
CA ASP A 16 -1.65 -3.94 9.33
C ASP A 16 -2.16 -3.52 7.94
N VAL A 17 -3.19 -2.66 7.94
CA VAL A 17 -3.82 -2.13 6.72
C VAL A 17 -2.86 -1.24 5.93
N ALA A 18 -2.04 -0.45 6.62
CA ALA A 18 -1.03 0.43 6.03
C ALA A 18 -0.04 -0.40 5.19
N LEU A 19 0.54 -1.39 5.85
CA LEU A 19 1.53 -2.27 5.27
C LEU A 19 0.91 -3.15 4.17
N SER A 20 -0.32 -3.60 4.34
CA SER A 20 -1.04 -4.36 3.30
C SER A 20 -1.24 -3.53 2.02
N LYS A 21 -1.63 -2.26 2.14
CA LYS A 21 -1.73 -1.34 0.99
C LYS A 21 -0.37 -1.09 0.34
N HIS A 22 0.66 -0.83 1.16
CA HIS A 22 2.01 -0.61 0.66
C HIS A 22 2.52 -1.83 -0.13
N VAL A 23 2.36 -3.04 0.40
CA VAL A 23 2.76 -4.28 -0.30
C VAL A 23 1.98 -4.46 -1.60
N LYS A 24 0.66 -4.20 -1.61
CA LYS A 24 -0.14 -4.25 -2.84
C LYS A 24 0.38 -3.29 -3.91
N ASN A 25 0.72 -2.06 -3.54
CA ASN A 25 1.27 -1.06 -4.45
C ASN A 25 2.65 -1.49 -5.00
N SER A 26 3.53 -1.98 -4.12
CA SER A 26 4.86 -2.46 -4.51
C SER A 26 4.80 -3.64 -5.48
N LEU A 27 3.85 -4.56 -5.29
CA LEU A 27 3.61 -5.64 -6.25
C LEU A 27 3.13 -5.13 -7.60
N GLY A 28 2.28 -4.09 -7.62
CA GLY A 28 1.86 -3.42 -8.86
C GLY A 28 3.05 -2.82 -9.63
N VAL A 29 3.94 -2.12 -8.93
CA VAL A 29 5.17 -1.58 -9.55
C VAL A 29 6.06 -2.68 -10.13
N LEU A 30 6.20 -3.82 -9.44
CA LEU A 30 6.98 -4.95 -9.95
C LEU A 30 6.34 -5.57 -11.20
N ARG A 31 5.02 -5.73 -11.22
CA ARG A 31 4.27 -6.22 -12.38
C ARG A 31 4.48 -5.33 -13.61
N ASP A 32 4.49 -4.02 -13.43
CA ASP A 32 4.62 -3.07 -14.54
C ASP A 32 6.06 -2.96 -15.08
N LYS A 33 7.06 -3.26 -14.24
CA LYS A 33 8.49 -3.18 -14.60
C LYS A 33 9.08 -4.47 -15.16
N VAL A 34 8.46 -5.62 -14.88
CA VAL A 34 8.98 -6.93 -15.28
C VAL A 34 8.19 -7.46 -16.47
N ASP A 35 8.89 -7.74 -17.57
CA ASP A 35 8.30 -8.38 -18.76
C ASP A 35 8.27 -9.92 -18.61
N ASP A 36 7.52 -10.42 -17.63
CA ASP A 36 7.26 -11.85 -17.43
C ASP A 36 5.74 -12.10 -17.26
N PRO A 37 5.07 -12.69 -18.27
CA PRO A 37 3.63 -12.92 -18.23
C PRO A 37 3.17 -13.92 -17.17
N GLU A 38 4.05 -14.81 -16.69
CA GLU A 38 3.72 -15.75 -15.62
C GLU A 38 3.74 -15.02 -14.27
N PHE A 39 4.78 -14.21 -14.04
CA PHE A 39 4.91 -13.35 -12.87
C PHE A 39 3.77 -12.33 -12.77
N ALA A 40 3.41 -11.67 -13.87
CA ALA A 40 2.30 -10.71 -13.88
C ALA A 40 0.97 -11.35 -13.43
N ARG A 41 0.70 -12.59 -13.87
CA ARG A 41 -0.49 -13.35 -13.44
C ARG A 41 -0.43 -13.72 -11.97
N LEU A 42 0.74 -14.09 -11.45
CA LEU A 42 0.90 -14.38 -10.02
C LEU A 42 0.65 -13.15 -9.15
N VAL A 43 1.12 -11.98 -9.58
CA VAL A 43 0.82 -10.71 -8.91
C VAL A 43 -0.68 -10.41 -8.94
N ASP A 44 -1.35 -10.62 -10.08
CA ASP A 44 -2.81 -10.45 -10.20
C ASP A 44 -3.57 -11.43 -9.28
N ASP A 45 -3.12 -12.69 -9.16
CA ASP A 45 -3.69 -13.67 -8.25
C ASP A 45 -3.51 -13.29 -6.78
N VAL A 46 -2.35 -12.74 -6.41
CA VAL A 46 -2.10 -12.27 -5.05
C VAL A 46 -2.96 -11.05 -4.75
N THR A 47 -2.93 -10.03 -5.60
CA THR A 47 -3.65 -8.76 -5.35
C THR A 47 -5.18 -8.90 -5.40
N SER A 48 -5.70 -9.93 -6.07
CA SER A 48 -7.12 -10.31 -6.06
C SER A 48 -7.51 -11.26 -4.93
N GLY A 49 -6.55 -11.69 -4.10
CA GLY A 49 -6.80 -12.62 -2.99
C GLY A 49 -7.02 -14.08 -3.40
N ARG A 50 -6.83 -14.44 -4.68
CA ARG A 50 -6.90 -15.83 -5.16
C ARG A 50 -5.71 -16.67 -4.70
N ARG A 51 -4.61 -16.03 -4.33
CA ARG A 51 -3.37 -16.66 -3.87
C ARG A 51 -2.77 -15.84 -2.73
N SER A 52 -2.12 -16.50 -1.77
CA SER A 52 -1.34 -15.77 -0.76
C SER A 52 0.01 -15.32 -1.32
N LEU A 53 0.56 -14.21 -0.81
CA LEU A 53 1.93 -13.80 -1.15
C LEU A 53 2.95 -14.92 -0.86
N ARG A 54 2.75 -15.66 0.23
CA ARG A 54 3.61 -16.80 0.61
C ARG A 54 3.63 -17.88 -0.48
N ASP A 55 2.48 -18.20 -1.05
CA ASP A 55 2.40 -19.21 -2.12
C ASP A 55 3.07 -18.74 -3.41
N MET A 56 3.03 -17.43 -3.70
CA MET A 56 3.75 -16.84 -4.84
C MET A 56 5.26 -16.99 -4.69
N VAL A 57 5.81 -16.75 -3.50
CA VAL A 57 7.26 -16.86 -3.22
C VAL A 57 7.79 -18.27 -3.52
N HIS A 58 6.97 -19.30 -3.37
CA HIS A 58 7.34 -20.69 -3.65
C HIS A 58 7.24 -21.08 -5.14
N THR A 59 6.93 -20.14 -6.04
CA THR A 59 6.83 -20.42 -7.48
C THR A 59 8.17 -20.26 -8.21
N PRO A 60 8.42 -21.05 -9.27
CA PRO A 60 9.60 -20.86 -10.10
C PRO A 60 9.66 -19.49 -10.77
N ALA A 61 8.52 -18.94 -11.22
CA ALA A 61 8.46 -17.63 -11.86
C ALA A 61 8.91 -16.49 -10.93
N PHE A 62 8.52 -16.54 -9.66
CA PHE A 62 8.97 -15.57 -8.67
C PHE A 62 10.49 -15.58 -8.51
N ALA A 63 11.10 -16.76 -8.36
CA ALA A 63 12.55 -16.90 -8.25
C ALA A 63 13.28 -16.45 -9.53
N ARG A 64 12.73 -16.79 -10.71
CA ARG A 64 13.29 -16.41 -12.02
C ARG A 64 13.41 -14.90 -12.17
N VAL A 65 12.42 -14.15 -11.67
CA VAL A 65 12.36 -12.69 -11.76
C VAL A 65 13.16 -12.03 -10.64
N LEU A 66 12.99 -12.45 -9.38
CA LEU A 66 13.60 -11.74 -8.26
C LEU A 66 15.07 -12.11 -7.99
N ASN A 67 15.51 -13.34 -8.27
CA ASN A 67 16.89 -13.72 -7.97
C ASN A 67 17.92 -12.84 -8.71
N PRO A 68 17.79 -12.59 -10.03
CA PRO A 68 18.72 -11.71 -10.74
C PRO A 68 18.71 -10.27 -10.21
N LEU A 69 17.53 -9.75 -9.83
CA LEU A 69 17.38 -8.41 -9.26
C LEU A 69 18.04 -8.32 -7.88
N ALA A 70 17.90 -9.36 -7.05
CA ALA A 70 18.53 -9.43 -5.74
C ALA A 70 20.07 -9.51 -5.87
N GLU A 71 20.57 -10.29 -6.82
CA GLU A 71 22.01 -10.37 -7.11
C GLU A 71 22.57 -9.02 -7.56
N GLN A 72 21.88 -8.34 -8.49
CA GLN A 72 22.25 -7.00 -8.95
C GLN A 72 22.22 -5.97 -7.81
N GLY A 73 21.19 -6.02 -6.96
CA GLY A 73 21.09 -5.17 -5.78
C GLY A 73 22.22 -5.42 -4.79
N ALA A 74 22.57 -6.68 -4.53
CA ALA A 74 23.67 -7.06 -3.64
C ALA A 74 25.04 -6.65 -4.19
N GLU A 75 25.25 -6.72 -5.50
CA GLU A 75 26.44 -6.17 -6.15
C GLU A 75 26.51 -4.65 -6.01
N THR A 76 25.42 -3.96 -6.33
CA THR A 76 25.33 -2.50 -6.20
C THR A 76 25.65 -2.07 -4.77
N TYR A 77 25.01 -2.70 -3.77
CA TYR A 77 25.21 -2.39 -2.36
C TYR A 77 26.65 -2.61 -1.89
N ARG A 78 27.31 -3.68 -2.36
CA ARG A 78 28.73 -3.95 -2.03
C ARG A 78 29.67 -2.89 -2.58
N ASN A 79 29.31 -2.26 -3.70
CA ASN A 79 30.10 -1.22 -4.35
C ASN A 79 29.89 0.19 -3.77
N LEU A 80 28.87 0.38 -2.92
CA LEU A 80 28.65 1.65 -2.23
C LEU A 80 29.72 1.88 -1.15
N SER A 81 30.13 3.14 -1.02
CA SER A 81 30.85 3.63 0.16
C SER A 81 29.95 3.62 1.40
N GLU A 82 30.56 3.76 2.58
CA GLU A 82 29.79 3.82 3.84
C GLU A 82 28.86 5.05 3.89
N GLU A 83 29.33 6.21 3.43
CA GLU A 83 28.54 7.43 3.37
C GLU A 83 27.31 7.26 2.44
N GLU A 84 27.49 6.64 1.28
CA GLU A 84 26.36 6.35 0.38
C GLU A 84 25.37 5.34 0.97
N ARG A 85 25.85 4.37 1.77
CA ARG A 85 24.98 3.42 2.48
C ARG A 85 24.18 4.10 3.57
N GLU A 86 24.81 4.97 4.37
CA GLU A 86 24.14 5.75 5.41
C GLU A 86 23.07 6.67 4.80
N GLU A 87 23.39 7.32 3.68
CA GLU A 87 22.45 8.17 2.96
C GLU A 87 21.25 7.38 2.41
N LEU A 88 21.47 6.21 1.81
CA LEU A 88 20.37 5.35 1.36
C LEU A 88 19.53 4.82 2.53
N ALA A 89 20.15 4.52 3.67
CA ALA A 89 19.43 4.11 4.88
C ALA A 89 18.53 5.23 5.39
N ARG A 90 19.04 6.47 5.45
CA ARG A 90 18.27 7.66 5.82
C ARG A 90 17.08 7.89 4.87
N GLN A 91 17.32 7.84 3.56
CA GLN A 91 16.25 7.96 2.55
C GLN A 91 15.19 6.86 2.69
N GLY A 92 15.60 5.63 3.01
CA GLY A 92 14.70 4.51 3.24
C GLY A 92 13.81 4.73 4.47
N GLU A 93 14.38 5.20 5.58
CA GLU A 93 13.62 5.52 6.80
C GLU A 93 12.59 6.63 6.53
N GLU A 94 13.01 7.72 5.88
CA GLU A 94 12.10 8.83 5.52
C GLU A 94 10.93 8.36 4.64
N GLN A 95 11.18 7.46 3.68
CA GLN A 95 10.12 6.88 2.85
C GLN A 95 9.17 5.99 3.67
N PHE A 96 9.70 5.22 4.62
CA PHE A 96 8.88 4.34 5.47
C PHE A 96 8.04 5.14 6.47
N GLU A 97 8.60 6.22 7.04
CA GLU A 97 7.89 7.18 7.87
C GLU A 97 6.74 7.86 7.11
N GLN A 98 6.97 8.26 5.85
CA GLN A 98 5.90 8.81 4.99
C GLN A 98 4.77 7.81 4.77
N VAL A 99 5.10 6.55 4.44
CA VAL A 99 4.10 5.49 4.27
C VAL A 99 3.28 5.27 5.54
N ARG A 100 3.94 5.35 6.70
CA ARG A 100 3.27 5.24 8.00
C ARG A 100 2.36 6.44 8.27
N ALA A 101 2.84 7.67 8.04
CA ALA A 101 2.06 8.88 8.21
C ALA A 101 0.83 8.93 7.30
N ASP A 102 0.98 8.50 6.04
CA ASP A 102 -0.12 8.41 5.07
C ASP A 102 -1.19 7.40 5.51
N ALA A 103 -0.81 6.36 6.24
CA ALA A 103 -1.74 5.37 6.75
C ALA A 103 -2.34 5.73 8.11
N GLU A 104 -1.60 6.48 8.94
CA GLU A 104 -2.07 7.00 10.22
C GLU A 104 -2.97 8.21 10.06
N THR A 105 -2.90 8.93 8.93
CA THR A 105 -3.87 9.98 8.59
C THR A 105 -5.20 9.32 8.28
N PRO A 106 -6.18 9.31 9.22
CA PRO A 106 -7.54 9.00 8.81
C PRO A 106 -7.93 10.12 7.86
N THR A 107 -8.79 9.88 6.89
CA THR A 107 -9.58 10.93 6.25
C THR A 107 -10.37 11.69 7.33
N ALA A 108 -9.71 12.59 8.03
CA ALA A 108 -10.20 13.51 9.04
C ALA A 108 -10.02 14.92 8.46
N ALA A 109 -10.70 15.14 7.33
CA ALA A 109 -10.91 16.46 6.75
C ALA A 109 -12.20 16.41 5.94
N ARG A 110 -13.31 16.36 6.66
CA ARG A 110 -14.61 17.00 6.35
C ARG A 110 -15.51 16.80 7.56
N GLY A 111 -15.10 17.43 8.66
CA GLY A 111 -15.97 17.80 9.76
C GLY A 111 -15.92 19.32 9.87
N ASP A 112 -17.11 19.92 9.88
CA ASP A 112 -17.41 21.22 10.49
C ASP A 112 -17.11 22.49 9.67
N ASP A 113 -17.96 22.75 8.68
CA ASP A 113 -18.50 24.09 8.42
C ASP A 113 -19.94 23.96 7.88
N ASP A 114 -20.87 23.61 8.76
CA ASP A 114 -22.30 23.91 8.61
C ASP A 114 -22.83 24.14 10.03
N GLY A 115 -22.37 25.23 10.63
CA GLY A 115 -23.10 25.90 11.70
C GLY A 115 -24.30 26.62 11.09
N ASP A 116 -25.32 25.86 10.69
CA ASP A 116 -26.66 26.40 10.49
C ASP A 116 -27.47 26.07 11.75
N ASP A 117 -27.46 27.02 12.68
CA ASP A 117 -28.43 27.15 13.75
C ASP A 117 -29.83 27.28 13.10
N GLU A 118 -30.46 26.16 12.76
CA GLU A 118 -31.88 26.13 12.46
C GLU A 118 -32.64 26.33 13.78
N ASP A 119 -32.93 27.59 14.07
CA ASP A 119 -33.85 28.04 15.11
C ASP A 119 -35.26 27.47 14.84
N PHE A 120 -35.55 26.30 15.43
CA PHE A 120 -36.85 25.64 15.38
C PHE A 120 -37.92 26.30 16.30
N SER A 121 -37.76 27.59 16.67
CA SER A 121 -38.68 28.25 17.61
C SER A 121 -39.84 29.03 16.97
N ASP A 122 -39.87 29.27 15.66
CA ASP A 122 -40.66 30.40 15.14
C ASP A 122 -41.65 30.16 13.97
N ARG A 123 -42.22 28.95 13.82
CA ARG A 123 -43.36 28.79 12.87
C ARG A 123 -44.51 27.92 13.38
N THR A 124 -45.32 28.54 14.24
CA THR A 124 -46.72 28.17 14.50
C THR A 124 -47.60 28.52 13.29
N TRP A 125 -48.05 27.54 12.49
CA TRP A 125 -49.14 27.75 11.51
C TRP A 125 -49.85 26.42 11.19
N MET A 126 -51.14 26.37 11.58
CA MET A 126 -52.22 25.48 11.12
C MET A 126 -52.21 24.01 11.59
N ARG A 127 -53.28 23.47 12.17
CA ARG A 127 -54.52 23.97 12.79
C ARG A 127 -55.13 22.75 13.49
#